data_AF-A0AA42JC18-F1
#
_entry.id   AF-A0AA42JC18-F1
#
_cell.length_a   1.000
_cell.length_b   1.000
_cell.length_c   1.000
_cell.angle_alpha   90.00
_cell.angle_beta   90.00
_cell.angle_gamma   90.00
#
_symmetry.space_group_name_H-M   'P 1'
#
loop_
_entity.id
_entity.type
_entity.pdbx_description
1 polymer ?
#
loop_
_entity_poly.entity_id
_entity_poly.type
_entity_poly.pdbx_seq_one_letter_code
_entity_poly.pdbx_strand_id
1 'polypeptide(L)' 'MAQAVHPKYRAFLVHAPADEAWGRTLQRSLEEMRVPWALVGRETAHGPVPKRIGPLARFAAEPPPVA' A
#
# COMPACT_ATOMS: atom_id res chain seq x y z
N MET A 1 4.49 -3.69 26.50
CA MET A 1 3.26 -3.14 25.89
C MET A 1 3.66 -2.42 24.61
N ALA A 2 3.36 -2.99 23.44
CA ALA A 2 3.71 -2.36 22.16
C ALA A 2 2.69 -1.25 21.88
N GLN A 3 3.16 -0.01 21.77
CA GLN A 3 2.33 1.12 21.37
C GLN A 3 1.81 0.82 19.96
N ALA A 4 0.49 0.79 19.76
CA ALA A 4 -0.10 0.71 18.44
C ALA A 4 0.19 2.03 17.72
N VAL A 5 1.26 2.06 16.92
CA VAL A 5 1.49 3.14 15.97
C VAL A 5 0.42 2.98 14.90
N HIS A 6 -0.41 4.00 14.71
CA HIS A 6 -1.30 4.08 13.56
C HIS A 6 -0.54 4.76 12.43
N PRO A 7 0.12 4.02 11.52
CA PRO A 7 0.85 4.65 10.43
C PRO A 7 -0.14 5.41 9.54
N LYS A 8 0.27 6.61 9.11
CA LYS A 8 -0.53 7.44 8.18
C LYS A 8 -0.79 6.70 6.86
N TYR A 9 0.11 5.82 6.45
CA TYR A 9 0.04 5.01 5.24
C TYR A 9 0.01 3.53 5.57
N ARG A 10 -0.76 2.75 4.81
CA ARG A 10 -0.90 1.30 5.05
C ARG A 10 0.12 0.46 4.29
N ALA A 11 0.59 0.96 3.15
CA ALA A 11 1.63 0.32 2.35
C ALA A 11 2.35 1.36 1.50
N PHE A 12 3.50 0.95 0.98
CA PHE A 12 4.40 1.75 0.17
C PHE A 12 4.55 1.11 -1.20
N LEU A 13 4.36 1.90 -2.26
CA LEU A 13 4.61 1.51 -3.63
C LEU A 13 5.91 2.17 -4.10
N VAL A 14 6.93 1.37 -4.32
CA VAL A 14 8.23 1.83 -4.84
C VAL A 14 8.36 1.34 -6.28
N HIS A 15 8.71 2.25 -7.20
CA HIS A 15 8.92 1.93 -8.61
C HIS A 15 10.11 2.72 -9.16
N ALA A 16 10.66 2.26 -10.30
CA ALA A 16 11.69 2.99 -11.01
C ALA A 16 11.14 4.34 -11.56
N PRO A 17 11.96 5.38 -11.72
CA PRO A 17 11.49 6.66 -12.27
C PRO A 17 10.86 6.53 -13.66
N ALA A 18 11.32 5.56 -14.45
CA ALA A 18 10.76 5.26 -15.77
C ALA A 18 9.28 4.81 -15.74
N ASP A 19 8.81 4.24 -14.63
CA ASP A 19 7.47 3.65 -14.50
C ASP A 19 6.45 4.58 -13.80
N GLU A 20 6.71 5.88 -13.75
CA GLU A 20 5.90 6.82 -12.97
C GLU A 20 4.41 6.81 -13.34
N ALA A 21 4.11 6.76 -14.65
CA ALA A 21 2.74 6.68 -15.16
C ALA A 21 2.03 5.39 -14.72
N TRP A 22 2.75 4.27 -14.73
CA TRP A 22 2.22 2.98 -14.29
C TRP A 22 2.03 2.95 -12.77
N GLY A 23 3.00 3.45 -12.00
CA GLY A 23 2.90 3.58 -10.56
C GLY A 23 1.71 4.44 -10.10
N ARG A 24 1.38 5.51 -10.85
CA ARG A 24 0.19 6.33 -10.59
C ARG A 24 -1.10 5.55 -10.79
N THR A 25 -1.18 4.82 -11.90
CA THR A 25 -2.34 3.99 -12.24
C THR A 25 -2.54 2.90 -11.19
N LEU A 26 -1.47 2.21 -10.80
CA LEU A 26 -1.48 1.15 -9.81
C LEU A 26 -1.91 1.67 -8.42
N GLN A 27 -1.35 2.78 -7.96
CA GLN A 27 -1.76 3.39 -6.69
C GLN A 27 -3.26 3.69 -6.68
N ARG A 28 -3.78 4.34 -7.73
CA ARG A 28 -5.21 4.66 -7.84
C ARG A 28 -6.07 3.40 -7.81
N SER A 29 -5.72 2.39 -8.60
CA SER A 29 -6.45 1.11 -8.63
C SER A 29 -6.48 0.42 -7.27
N LEU A 30 -5.37 0.43 -6.52
CA LEU A 30 -5.30 -0.16 -5.20
C LEU A 30 -6.08 0.63 -4.15
N GLU A 31 -6.07 1.96 -4.20
CA GLU A 31 -6.86 2.80 -3.30
C GLU A 31 -8.37 2.71 -3.56
N GLU A 32 -8.77 2.49 -4.81
CA GLU A 32 -10.16 2.26 -5.21
C GLU A 32 -10.64 0.83 -4.92
N MET A 33 -9.72 -0.11 -4.77
CA MET A 33 -10.05 -1.52 -4.56
C MET A 33 -10.80 -1.71 -3.24
N ARG A 34 -12.02 -2.25 -3.34
CA ARG A 34 -12.85 -2.62 -2.21
C ARG A 34 -12.43 -4.00 -1.70
N VAL A 35 -12.18 -4.08 -0.41
CA VAL A 35 -11.92 -5.37 0.23
C VAL A 35 -13.24 -6.15 0.32
N PRO A 36 -13.27 -7.45 -0.05
CA PRO A 36 -14.45 -8.28 0.13
C PRO A 36 -14.98 -8.19 1.55
N TRP A 37 -16.29 -7.96 1.70
CA TRP A 37 -16.92 -7.71 3.01
C TRP A 37 -16.68 -8.83 4.02
N ALA A 38 -16.58 -10.08 3.55
CA ALA A 38 -16.29 -11.25 4.38
C ALA A 38 -14.89 -11.24 5.01
N LEU A 39 -13.97 -10.43 4.47
CA LEU A 39 -12.61 -10.28 5.01
C LEU A 39 -12.50 -9.09 5.97
N VAL A 40 -13.34 -8.06 5.81
CA VAL A 40 -13.27 -6.83 6.61
C VAL A 40 -13.45 -7.15 8.10
N GLY A 41 -12.55 -6.62 8.94
CA GLY A 41 -12.59 -6.81 10.40
C GLY A 41 -11.98 -8.12 10.88
N ARG A 42 -11.60 -9.04 9.98
CA ARG A 42 -10.88 -10.26 10.35
C ARG A 42 -9.54 -9.90 10.99
N GLU A 43 -9.22 -10.53 12.12
CA GLU A 43 -7.91 -10.33 12.76
C GLU A 43 -6.80 -10.98 11.96
N THR A 44 -5.71 -10.24 11.78
CA THR A 44 -4.47 -10.69 11.12
C THR A 44 -3.28 -10.30 11.99
N ALA A 45 -2.09 -10.80 11.63
CA ALA A 45 -0.84 -10.41 12.30
C ALA A 45 -0.59 -8.88 12.29
N HIS A 46 -1.21 -8.14 11.37
CA HIS A 46 -1.06 -6.69 11.22
C HIS A 46 -2.29 -5.90 11.71
N GLY A 47 -3.22 -6.56 12.42
CA GLY A 47 -4.46 -5.98 12.91
C GLY A 47 -5.69 -6.34 12.07
N PRO A 48 -6.84 -5.71 12.32
CA PRO A 48 -8.08 -6.00 11.62
C PRO A 48 -8.01 -5.58 10.15
N VAL A 49 -8.50 -6.42 9.25
CA VAL A 49 -8.56 -6.11 7.81
C VAL A 49 -9.43 -4.87 7.57
N PRO A 50 -8.91 -3.85 6.86
CA PRO A 50 -9.67 -2.64 6.58
C PRO A 50 -10.68 -2.81 5.45
N LYS A 51 -11.63 -1.86 5.34
CA LYS A 51 -12.60 -1.80 4.22
C LYS A 51 -11.98 -1.41 2.87
N ARG A 52 -10.82 -0.74 2.90
CA ARG A 52 -10.08 -0.22 1.73
C ARG A 52 -8.58 -0.32 2.00
N ILE A 53 -7.78 -0.52 0.97
CA ILE A 53 -6.32 -0.62 1.12
C ILE A 53 -5.66 0.74 1.39
N GLY A 54 -6.24 1.83 0.89
CA GLY A 54 -5.70 3.18 1.07
C GLY A 54 -5.68 3.67 2.52
N PRO A 55 -4.85 4.69 2.83
CA PRO A 55 -3.98 5.42 1.90
C PRO A 55 -2.63 4.73 1.65
N LEU A 56 -2.15 4.80 0.41
CA LEU A 56 -0.85 4.28 -0.03
C LEU A 56 0.11 5.45 -0.27
N ALA A 57 1.37 5.27 0.11
CA ALA A 57 2.43 6.21 -0.26
C ALA A 57 3.22 5.66 -1.45
N ARG A 58 3.60 6.54 -2.38
CA ARG A 58 4.35 6.20 -3.59
C ARG A 58 5.70 6.90 -3.59
N PHE A 59 6.75 6.17 -3.96
CA PHE A 59 8.11 6.70 -4.08
C PHE A 59 8.74 6.24 -5.39
N ALA A 60 9.41 7.17 -6.07
CA ALA A 60 10.34 6.83 -7.13
C ALA A 60 11.70 6.55 -6.49
N ALA A 61 12.31 5.42 -6.83
CA ALA A 61 13.67 5.08 -6.40
C ALA A 61 14.45 4.59 -7.61
N GLU A 62 15.69 5.07 -7.76
CA GLU A 62 16.58 4.60 -8.82
C GLU A 62 16.82 3.09 -8.62
N PRO A 63 16.58 2.24 -9.64
CA PRO A 63 16.98 0.84 -9.56
C PRO A 63 18.49 0.76 -9.32
N PRO A 64 18.99 -0.17 -8.49
CA PRO A 64 20.42 -0.37 -8.40
C PRO A 64 20.96 -0.71 -9.80
N PRO A 65 22.13 -0.19 -10.20
CA PRO A 65 22.71 -0.54 -11.49
C PRO A 65 22.85 -2.06 -11.54
N VAL A 66 22.19 -2.67 -12.52
CA VAL A 66 22.39 -4.10 -12.82
C VAL A 66 23.84 -4.24 -13.27
N ALA A 67 24.62 -5.03 -12.54
CA ALA A 67 26.01 -5.35 -12.85
C ALA A 67 26.10 -6.45 -13.92
#